data_AF-A0A5B7AK17-F1
#
_entry.id   AF-A0A5B7AK17-F1
#
_cell.length_a   1.000
_cell.length_b   1.000
_cell.length_c   1.000
_cell.angle_alpha   90.00
_cell.angle_beta   90.00
_cell.angle_gamma   90.00
#
_symmetry.space_group_name_H-M   'P 1'
#
loop_
_entity.id
_entity.type
_entity.pdbx_description
1 polymer ?
#
loop_
_entity_poly.entity_id
_entity_poly.type
_entity_poly.pdbx_seq_one_letter_code
_entity_poly.pdbx_strand_id
1 'polypeptide(L)'
;MSLHVHCHISGGHFLLDLCARLRYFIFYKELPMVLKAFVHGDGSLFNHHPELQEALVWVYFHSNIPEFNKVECWGPLQEAAVPSGGAHKDQGQVAPSSNWDMPRPCQDDCTCCFPTMSLIPWPQDTSPRDGHESHSPESL
;
A
#
# COMPACT_ATOMS: atom_id res chain seq x y z
N MET A 1 12.05 7.37 6.29
CA MET A 1 10.58 7.53 6.40
C MET A 1 9.97 7.17 5.05
N SER A 2 8.71 6.72 5.02
CA SER A 2 8.02 6.34 3.79
C SER A 2 6.58 6.85 3.82
N LEU A 3 6.02 7.12 2.64
CA LEU A 3 4.61 7.47 2.47
C LEU A 3 3.86 6.24 1.96
N HIS A 4 2.86 5.79 2.72
CA HIS A 4 2.03 4.66 2.36
C HIS A 4 0.66 5.17 1.91
N VAL A 5 0.30 4.91 0.65
CA VAL A 5 -0.97 5.33 0.05
C VAL A 5 -1.85 4.10 -0.15
N HIS A 6 -3.04 4.10 0.44
CA HIS A 6 -3.98 3.00 0.33
C HIS A 6 -5.15 3.40 -0.59
N CYS A 7 -5.23 2.78 -1.76
CA CYS A 7 -6.27 2.97 -2.75
C CYS A 7 -7.25 1.79 -2.72
N HIS A 8 -8.50 2.03 -2.33
CA HIS A 8 -9.51 0.98 -2.29
C HIS A 8 -10.22 0.85 -3.65
N ILE A 9 -9.93 -0.22 -4.39
CA ILE A 9 -10.43 -0.45 -5.74
C ILE A 9 -11.80 -1.13 -5.74
N SER A 10 -11.95 -2.25 -5.04
CA SER A 10 -13.17 -3.05 -5.03
C SER A 10 -13.23 -3.95 -3.80
N GLY A 11 -14.37 -4.61 -3.57
CA GLY A 11 -14.68 -5.27 -2.30
C GLY A 11 -15.78 -4.55 -1.51
N GLY A 12 -16.52 -5.31 -0.71
CA GLY A 12 -17.64 -4.82 0.12
C GLY A 12 -19.03 -4.89 -0.55
N HIS A 13 -19.16 -4.57 -1.84
CA HIS A 13 -20.44 -4.64 -2.56
C HIS A 13 -20.24 -4.85 -4.08
N PHE A 14 -21.09 -5.68 -4.72
CA PHE A 14 -20.99 -6.07 -6.14
C PHE A 14 -20.88 -4.88 -7.13
N LEU A 15 -21.54 -3.75 -6.85
CA LEU A 15 -21.43 -2.54 -7.69
C LEU A 15 -20.01 -1.95 -7.73
N LEU A 16 -19.24 -2.11 -6.65
CA LEU A 16 -17.85 -1.62 -6.59
C LEU A 16 -16.94 -2.47 -7.48
N ASP A 17 -17.27 -3.75 -7.66
CA ASP A 17 -16.54 -4.68 -8.51
C ASP A 17 -16.76 -4.35 -10.00
N LEU A 18 -17.98 -3.94 -10.38
CA LEU A 18 -18.29 -3.55 -11.76
C LEU A 18 -17.47 -2.33 -12.23
N CYS A 19 -17.19 -1.39 -11.32
CA CYS A 19 -16.41 -0.19 -11.60
C CYS A 19 -14.93 -0.29 -11.19
N ALA A 20 -14.47 -1.48 -10.76
CA ALA A 20 -13.11 -1.67 -10.24
C ALA A 20 -12.03 -1.18 -11.21
N ARG A 21 -12.16 -1.54 -12.49
CA ARG A 21 -11.23 -1.12 -13.54
C ARG A 21 -11.17 0.40 -13.72
N LEU A 22 -12.32 1.08 -13.70
CA LEU A 22 -12.38 2.53 -13.81
C LEU A 22 -11.75 3.20 -12.59
N ARG A 23 -12.06 2.72 -11.38
CA ARG A 23 -11.50 3.26 -10.14
C ARG A 23 -9.98 3.08 -10.07
N TYR A 24 -9.50 1.88 -10.42
CA TYR A 24 -8.08 1.60 -10.55
C TYR A 24 -7.42 2.57 -11.53
N PHE A 25 -8.02 2.77 -12.72
CA PHE A 25 -7.48 3.70 -13.72
C PHE A 25 -7.41 5.14 -13.21
N ILE A 26 -8.47 5.64 -12.57
CA ILE A 26 -8.50 6.99 -12.00
C ILE A 26 -7.40 7.15 -10.95
N PHE A 27 -7.30 6.24 -9.99
CA PHE A 27 -6.26 6.35 -8.96
C PHE A 27 -4.86 6.28 -9.58
N TYR A 28 -4.61 5.32 -10.45
CA TYR A 28 -3.31 5.20 -11.08
C TYR A 28 -2.91 6.46 -11.85
N LYS A 29 -3.87 7.12 -12.53
CA LYS A 29 -3.61 8.32 -13.32
C LYS A 29 -3.51 9.61 -12.50
N GLU A 30 -4.38 9.78 -11.51
CA GLU A 30 -4.48 11.03 -10.76
C GLU A 30 -3.59 11.04 -9.50
N LEU A 31 -3.12 9.89 -9.03
CA LEU A 31 -2.35 9.83 -7.79
C LEU A 31 -1.07 10.69 -7.82
N PRO A 32 -0.29 10.81 -8.92
CA PRO A 32 0.81 11.77 -8.99
C PRO A 32 0.37 13.22 -8.71
N MET A 33 -0.80 13.62 -9.22
CA MET A 33 -1.37 14.95 -8.94
C MET A 33 -1.76 15.10 -7.47
N VAL A 34 -2.33 14.06 -6.86
CA VAL A 34 -2.65 14.05 -5.43
C VAL A 34 -1.40 14.18 -4.57
N LEU A 35 -0.34 13.43 -4.89
CA LEU A 35 0.95 13.51 -4.20
C LEU A 35 1.56 14.91 -4.32
N LYS A 36 1.48 15.51 -5.51
CA LYS A 36 1.91 16.89 -5.73
C LYS A 36 1.10 17.87 -4.89
N ALA A 37 -0.22 17.71 -4.84
CA ALA A 37 -1.11 18.55 -4.03
C ALA A 37 -0.79 18.42 -2.53
N PHE A 38 -0.45 17.21 -2.06
CA PHE A 38 -0.02 16.97 -0.68
C PHE A 38 1.27 17.75 -0.34
N VAL A 39 2.30 17.64 -1.19
CA VAL A 39 3.57 18.38 -1.00
C VAL A 39 3.35 19.90 -0.97
N HIS A 40 2.51 20.42 -1.87
CA HIS A 40 2.22 21.85 -1.92
C HIS A 40 1.31 22.33 -0.79
N GLY A 41 0.33 21.52 -0.38
CA GLY A 41 -0.60 21.83 0.71
C GLY A 41 0.11 21.96 2.05
N ASP A 42 1.10 21.10 2.29
CA ASP A 42 1.89 21.06 3.53
C ASP A 42 3.29 21.68 3.36
N GLY A 43 3.43 22.74 2.56
CA GLY A 43 4.73 23.34 2.25
C GLY A 43 5.59 23.70 3.47
N SER A 44 4.98 24.09 4.60
CA SER A 44 5.71 24.33 5.86
C SER A 44 6.39 23.05 6.38
N LEU A 45 5.72 21.91 6.33
CA LEU A 45 6.27 20.61 6.74
C LEU A 45 7.50 20.28 5.90
N PHE A 46 7.39 20.40 4.58
CA PHE A 46 8.48 20.09 3.65
C PHE A 46 9.65 21.09 3.70
N ASN A 47 9.40 22.34 4.11
CA ASN A 47 10.46 23.31 4.35
C ASN A 47 11.27 22.99 5.62
N HIS A 48 10.61 22.50 6.68
CA HIS A 48 11.28 22.10 7.91
C HIS A 48 11.92 20.70 7.81
N HIS A 49 11.37 19.84 6.96
CA HIS A 49 11.80 18.46 6.74
C HIS A 49 12.02 18.14 5.26
N PRO A 50 13.09 18.69 4.62
CA PRO A 50 13.37 18.46 3.20
C PRO A 50 13.58 16.97 2.86
N GLU A 51 14.03 16.16 3.82
CA GLU A 51 14.25 14.71 3.68
C GLU A 51 12.97 13.94 3.33
N LEU A 52 11.78 14.51 3.56
CA LEU A 52 10.50 13.90 3.19
C LEU A 52 10.31 13.82 1.68
N GLN A 53 11.02 14.64 0.88
CA GLN A 53 10.97 14.55 -0.58
C GLN A 53 11.60 13.27 -1.12
N GLU A 54 12.56 12.71 -0.39
CA GLU A 54 13.23 11.44 -0.69
C GLU A 54 12.51 10.22 -0.09
N ALA A 55 11.40 10.43 0.63
CA ALA A 55 10.64 9.34 1.22
C ALA A 55 10.03 8.45 0.14
N LEU A 56 10.23 7.14 0.25
CA LEU A 56 9.64 6.17 -0.67
C LEU A 56 8.13 6.18 -0.59
N VAL A 57 7.47 6.20 -1.75
CA VAL A 57 6.03 6.10 -1.90
C VAL A 57 5.65 4.67 -2.23
N TRP A 58 4.91 4.04 -1.31
CA TRP A 58 4.32 2.72 -1.50
C TRP A 58 2.82 2.87 -1.75
N VAL A 59 2.34 2.36 -2.88
CA VAL A 59 0.92 2.43 -3.26
C VAL A 59 0.32 1.05 -3.17
N TYR A 60 -0.69 0.91 -2.34
CA TYR A 60 -1.44 -0.32 -2.10
C TYR A 60 -2.80 -0.21 -2.80
N PHE A 61 -2.97 -0.96 -3.88
CA PHE A 61 -4.27 -1.13 -4.54
C PHE A 61 -4.99 -2.31 -3.90
N HIS A 62 -6.00 -2.05 -3.09
CA HIS A 62 -6.79 -3.07 -2.39
C HIS A 62 -7.99 -3.48 -3.23
N SER A 63 -8.10 -4.76 -3.55
CA SER A 63 -9.13 -5.29 -4.45
C SER A 63 -9.44 -6.75 -4.14
N ASN A 64 -10.71 -7.15 -4.26
CA ASN A 64 -11.09 -8.56 -4.32
C ASN A 64 -10.86 -9.20 -5.71
N ILE A 65 -10.59 -8.39 -6.74
CA ILE A 65 -10.19 -8.83 -8.08
C ILE A 65 -8.65 -8.90 -8.11
N PRO A 66 -8.04 -10.08 -8.33
CA PRO A 66 -6.58 -10.25 -8.26
C PRO A 66 -5.77 -9.34 -9.18
N GLU A 67 -6.31 -9.00 -10.36
CA GLU A 67 -5.68 -8.09 -11.33
C GLU A 67 -5.33 -6.71 -10.72
N PHE A 68 -6.18 -6.22 -9.81
CA PHE A 68 -6.01 -4.90 -9.21
C PHE A 68 -5.50 -4.96 -7.76
N ASN A 69 -5.29 -6.15 -7.18
CA ASN A 69 -4.82 -6.29 -5.81
C ASN A 69 -3.29 -6.38 -5.77
N LYS A 70 -2.61 -5.26 -5.61
CA LYS A 70 -1.14 -5.21 -5.68
C LYS A 70 -0.55 -4.04 -4.92
N VAL A 71 0.75 -4.15 -4.65
CA VAL A 71 1.57 -3.12 -4.04
C VAL A 71 2.63 -2.68 -5.03
N GLU A 72 2.80 -1.38 -5.22
CA GLU A 72 3.81 -0.80 -6.09
C GLU A 72 4.69 0.19 -5.32
N CYS A 73 6.00 0.17 -5.59
CA CYS A 73 6.89 1.24 -5.17
C CYS A 73 6.98 2.28 -6.29
N TRP A 74 6.55 3.50 -6.02
CA TRP A 74 6.60 4.60 -6.99
C TRP A 74 7.86 5.45 -6.86
N GLY A 75 8.81 5.02 -6.02
CA GLY A 75 10.07 5.72 -5.77
C GLY A 75 9.93 6.90 -4.79
N PRO A 76 10.92 7.79 -4.75
CA PRO A 76 10.90 9.00 -3.92
C PRO A 76 9.66 9.87 -4.18
N LEU A 77 9.15 10.53 -3.14
CA LEU A 77 7.94 11.37 -3.23
C LEU A 77 8.05 12.46 -4.29
N GLN A 78 9.22 13.10 -4.43
CA GLN A 78 9.44 14.10 -5.47
C GLN A 78 9.32 13.56 -6.89
N GLU A 79 9.68 12.29 -7.11
CA GLU A 79 9.57 11.62 -8.41
C GLU A 79 8.14 11.11 -8.63
N ALA A 80 7.55 10.48 -7.62
CA ALA A 80 6.19 9.95 -7.65
C ALA A 80 5.12 11.04 -7.87
N ALA A 81 5.39 12.29 -7.46
CA ALA A 81 4.52 13.44 -7.67
C ALA A 81 4.60 14.05 -9.08
N VAL A 82 5.53 13.60 -9.93
CA VAL A 82 5.63 14.08 -11.31
C VAL A 82 4.64 13.30 -12.18
N PRO A 83 3.73 13.98 -12.92
CA PRO A 83 2.88 13.31 -13.88
C PRO A 83 3.76 12.72 -14.99
N SER A 84 4.05 11.42 -14.89
CA SER A 84 4.79 10.73 -15.94
C SER A 84 3.88 10.63 -17.16
N GLY A 85 4.16 11.43 -18.19
CA GLY A 85 3.56 11.29 -19.50
C GLY A 85 3.91 9.91 -20.09
N GLY A 86 3.12 8.89 -19.77
CA GLY A 86 3.13 7.59 -20.45
C GLY A 86 4.40 6.74 -20.35
N ALA A 87 5.22 6.88 -19.29
CA ALA A 87 6.44 6.09 -19.15
C ALA A 87 6.59 5.41 -17.77
N HIS A 88 5.50 4.87 -17.22
CA HIS A 88 5.67 3.68 -16.38
C HIS A 88 5.97 2.53 -17.35
N LYS A 89 7.27 2.32 -17.60
CA LYS A 89 7.75 1.15 -18.31
C LYS A 89 7.28 -0.08 -17.53
N ASP A 90 6.32 -0.78 -18.12
CA ASP A 90 6.16 -2.21 -17.90
C ASP A 90 7.47 -2.86 -18.36
N GLN A 91 8.41 -2.99 -17.45
CA GLN A 91 9.67 -3.67 -17.69
C GLN A 91 9.93 -4.60 -16.52
N GLY A 92 9.74 -5.90 -16.79
CA GLY A 92 10.50 -6.97 -16.17
C GLY A 92 11.99 -6.86 -16.48
N GLN A 93 12.60 -5.72 -16.13
CA GLN A 93 14.03 -5.51 -16.07
C GLN A 93 14.33 -5.09 -14.65
N VAL A 94 14.93 -6.04 -13.93
CA VAL A 94 15.52 -5.87 -12.61
C VAL A 94 16.35 -4.59 -12.62
N ALA A 95 15.80 -3.54 -12.00
CA ALA A 95 16.56 -2.34 -11.68
C ALA A 95 17.79 -2.75 -10.84
N PRO A 96 18.95 -2.12 -11.04
CA PRO A 96 20.18 -2.51 -10.36
C PRO A 96 19.94 -2.37 -8.85
N SER A 97 19.99 -3.51 -8.15
CA SER A 97 19.88 -3.78 -6.70
C SER A 97 19.79 -2.59 -5.75
N SER A 98 18.83 -1.70 -5.94
CA SER A 98 18.39 -0.79 -4.89
C SER A 98 17.45 -1.65 -4.09
N ASN A 99 17.86 -1.94 -2.86
CA ASN A 99 17.21 -2.85 -1.94
C ASN A 99 15.91 -2.22 -1.43
N TRP A 100 14.98 -1.91 -2.35
CA TRP A 100 13.62 -1.44 -2.07
C TRP A 100 12.77 -2.63 -1.64
N ASP A 101 13.29 -3.40 -0.69
CA ASP A 101 12.55 -4.48 -0.06
C ASP A 101 11.32 -3.85 0.59
N MET A 102 10.16 -4.43 0.29
CA MET A 102 8.93 -4.06 0.96
C MET A 102 9.16 -4.09 2.48
N PRO A 103 8.88 -3.00 3.21
CA PRO A 103 9.02 -2.99 4.65
C PRO A 103 8.23 -4.15 5.24
N ARG A 104 8.93 -5.08 5.91
CA ARG A 104 8.27 -6.19 6.60
C ARG A 104 7.55 -5.63 7.84
N PRO A 105 6.36 -6.16 8.18
CA PRO A 105 5.72 -5.83 9.44
C PRO A 105 6.64 -6.19 10.62
N CYS A 106 6.49 -5.47 11.73
CA CYS A 106 7.13 -5.86 12.99
C CYS A 106 6.75 -7.30 13.35
N GLN A 107 7.72 -8.05 13.88
CA GLN A 107 7.47 -9.41 14.38
C GLN A 107 6.80 -9.41 15.76
N ASP A 108 6.95 -8.30 16.50
CA ASP A 108 6.38 -8.05 17.83
C ASP A 108 5.39 -6.87 17.78
N ASP A 109 4.55 -6.74 18.81
CA ASP A 109 3.63 -5.61 18.97
C ASP A 109 4.41 -4.28 19.00
N CYS A 110 4.16 -3.42 18.01
CA CYS A 110 4.88 -2.16 17.84
C CYS A 110 3.92 -1.01 17.53
N THR A 111 4.24 0.19 18.00
CA THR A 111 3.49 1.42 17.68
C THR A 111 4.01 2.13 16.43
N CYS A 112 5.05 1.58 15.78
CA CYS A 112 5.70 2.20 14.62
C CYS A 112 5.17 1.72 13.26
N CYS A 113 4.49 0.57 13.19
CA CYS A 113 3.86 0.09 11.97
C CYS A 113 2.39 0.50 11.90
N PHE A 114 1.94 0.91 10.71
CA PHE A 114 0.51 1.02 10.42
C PHE A 114 -0.10 -0.38 10.53
N PRO A 115 -1.25 -0.56 11.23
CA PRO A 115 -1.81 -1.88 11.47
C PRO A 115 -2.11 -2.58 10.14
N THR A 116 -1.69 -3.85 10.03
CA THR A 116 -1.86 -4.67 8.83
C THR A 116 -3.33 -4.83 8.45
N MET A 117 -4.22 -4.69 9.44
CA MET A 117 -5.65 -4.54 9.22
C MET A 117 -5.99 -3.06 9.21
N SER A 118 -6.49 -2.60 8.08
CA SER A 118 -7.32 -1.41 8.05
C SER A 118 -8.33 -1.51 9.21
N LEU A 119 -8.53 -0.45 9.98
CA LEU A 119 -9.63 -0.40 10.97
C LEU A 119 -11.01 -0.51 10.31
N ILE A 120 -11.07 -0.63 8.99
CA ILE A 120 -12.23 -1.04 8.20
C ILE A 120 -12.30 -2.58 8.26
N PRO A 121 -13.30 -3.17 8.93
CA PRO A 121 -13.45 -4.62 9.00
C PRO A 121 -13.77 -5.17 7.61
N TRP A 122 -12.86 -5.96 7.03
CA TRP A 122 -13.09 -6.65 5.76
C TRP A 122 -13.52 -8.10 6.01
N PRO A 123 -14.50 -8.65 5.25
CA PRO A 123 -15.07 -9.98 5.54
C PRO A 123 -14.15 -11.19 5.32
N GLN A 124 -12.92 -11.01 4.84
CA GLN A 124 -12.06 -12.12 4.39
C GLN A 124 -10.94 -12.47 5.39
N ASP A 125 -10.83 -11.78 6.52
CA ASP A 125 -9.79 -12.03 7.54
C ASP A 125 -10.12 -13.16 8.53
N THR A 126 -11.10 -14.01 8.21
CA THR A 126 -11.33 -15.26 8.96
C THR A 126 -10.46 -16.37 8.38
N SER A 127 -9.16 -16.33 8.64
CA SER A 127 -8.41 -17.58 8.72
C SER A 127 -8.74 -18.24 10.07
N PRO A 128 -8.96 -19.57 10.13
CA PRO A 128 -9.12 -20.25 11.41
C PRO A 128 -7.81 -20.10 12.19
N ARG A 129 -7.86 -19.45 13.35
CA ARG A 129 -6.79 -19.56 14.33
C ARG A 129 -6.70 -21.03 14.73
N ASP A 130 -5.56 -21.66 14.41
CA ASP A 130 -5.20 -22.97 14.94
C ASP A 130 -5.38 -22.97 16.46
N GLY A 131 -6.41 -23.68 16.92
CA GLY A 131 -6.61 -23.99 18.32
C GLY A 131 -5.57 -25.01 18.73
N HIS A 132 -4.52 -24.54 19.38
CA HIS A 132 -3.57 -25.39 20.08
C HIS A 132 -4.23 -25.90 21.37
N GLU A 133 -5.08 -26.92 21.26
CA GLU A 133 -5.63 -27.64 22.41
C GLU A 133 -4.69 -28.78 22.79
N SER A 134 -3.84 -28.52 23.77
CA SER A 134 -2.97 -29.51 24.41
C SER A 134 -3.79 -30.45 25.29
N HIS A 135 -4.09 -31.66 24.80
CA HIS A 135 -4.60 -32.76 25.59
C HIS A 135 -3.44 -33.67 26.02
N SER A 136 -3.10 -33.65 27.33
CA SER A 136 -2.32 -34.72 27.96
C SER A 136 -3.27 -35.84 28.40
N PRO A 137 -2.94 -37.13 28.17
CA PRO A 137 -3.72 -38.23 28.74
C PRO A 137 -3.20 -38.56 30.15
N GLU A 138 -4.11 -38.56 31.12
CA GLU A 138 -3.87 -39.12 32.45
C GLU A 138 -3.64 -40.64 32.38
N SER A 139 -2.70 -41.08 33.20
CA SER A 139 -2.24 -42.45 33.42
C SER A 139 -3.28 -43.36 34.07
N LEU A 140 -3.34 -44.61 33.61
CA LEU A 140 -3.73 -45.78 34.39
C LEU A 140 -2.47 -46.44 34.98
#